data_AF-A0A8T4UJK6-F1
#
_entry.id   AF-A0A8T4UJK6-F1
#
_cell.length_a   1.000
_cell.length_b   1.000
_cell.length_c   1.000
_cell.angle_alpha   90.00
_cell.angle_beta   90.00
_cell.angle_gamma   90.00
#
_symmetry.space_group_name_H-M   'P 1'
#
loop_
_entity.id
_entity.type
_entity.pdbx_description
1 polymer ?
#
loop_
_entity_poly.entity_id
_entity_poly.type
_entity_poly.pdbx_seq_one_letter_code
_entity_poly.pdbx_strand_id
1 'polypeptide(L)'
;MNRHAVLAVMFIALLPLVHAEEETSPAVEGIIALLFLGTLLLSALVVRRFGTSVYGAPFIHILTGIILLGLIQLLFALAGGLDESTLMLWWHLLFYLAMSSFLAALNRIRSTERGIPEGFGTRDWLLMGTLLVAATVLLLLARAANPWVESWLPDSLADRSGLFHFLAFTFAGVLASRMLWMRLHRDHTGAPVEAFAMGFAGALILLAFIHLWELLTESWKVIMVSGEVIEAAERVIWVGVFLALLVGLARVTVLLSRILDKQE
;
A
#
# COMPACT_ATOMS: atom_id res chain seq x y z
N MET A 1 -16.32 17.77 20.16
CA MET A 1 -14.87 17.53 20.11
C MET A 1 -14.46 17.42 18.65
N ASN A 2 -13.57 18.30 18.17
CA ASN A 2 -13.26 18.44 16.75
C ASN A 2 -12.52 17.18 16.25
N ARG A 3 -13.02 16.49 15.23
CA ARG A 3 -12.45 15.21 14.74
C ARG A 3 -11.00 15.36 14.27
N HIS A 4 -10.59 16.57 13.88
CA HIS A 4 -9.22 16.91 13.53
C HIS A 4 -8.28 17.02 14.75
N ALA A 5 -8.82 17.41 15.91
CA ALA A 5 -8.06 17.44 17.16
C ALA A 5 -7.80 16.03 17.70
N VAL A 6 -8.67 15.05 17.42
CA VAL A 6 -8.46 13.65 17.81
C VAL A 6 -7.30 13.02 17.03
N LEU A 7 -7.19 13.30 15.72
CA LEU A 7 -6.07 12.82 14.90
C LEU A 7 -4.73 13.47 15.31
N ALA A 8 -4.73 14.78 15.58
CA ALA A 8 -3.55 15.48 16.07
C ALA A 8 -3.13 15.02 17.48
N VAL A 9 -4.10 14.74 18.37
CA VAL A 9 -3.84 14.21 19.72
C VAL A 9 -3.38 12.76 19.68
N MET A 10 -3.87 11.93 18.75
CA MET A 10 -3.31 10.59 18.50
C MET A 10 -1.87 10.66 17.98
N PHE A 11 -1.57 11.63 17.11
CA PHE A 11 -0.21 11.83 16.58
C PHE A 11 0.76 12.30 17.68
N ILE A 12 0.31 13.19 18.57
CA ILE A 12 1.10 13.65 19.72
C ILE A 12 1.22 12.57 20.80
N ALA A 13 0.22 11.70 20.97
CA ALA A 13 0.27 10.58 21.90
C ALA A 13 1.16 9.42 21.44
N LEU A 14 1.58 9.39 20.17
CA LEU A 14 2.53 8.42 19.63
C LEU A 14 3.99 8.89 19.72
N LEU A 15 4.25 10.20 19.91
CA LEU A 15 5.61 10.74 20.09
C LEU A 15 6.38 10.13 21.29
N PRO A 16 5.76 9.76 22.42
CA PRO A 16 6.48 9.09 23.52
C PRO A 16 6.91 7.65 23.20
N LEU A 17 6.32 6.99 22.19
CA LEU A 17 6.76 5.68 21.69
C LEU A 17 7.98 5.79 20.74
N VAL A 18 8.31 7.01 20.29
CA VAL A 18 9.49 7.32 19.46
C VAL A 18 10.73 7.60 20.33
N HIS A 19 10.61 7.54 21.66
CA HIS A 19 11.72 7.81 22.61
C HIS A 19 12.09 6.61 23.50
N ALA A 20 11.63 5.39 23.17
CA ALA A 20 12.08 4.20 23.87
C ALA A 20 13.25 3.54 23.09
N GLU A 21 14.36 3.44 23.81
CA GLU A 21 15.71 2.97 23.47
C GLU A 21 15.82 1.72 22.58
N GLU A 22 16.92 1.71 21.81
CA GLU A 22 17.74 0.60 21.27
C GLU A 22 17.05 -0.75 20.98
N GLU A 23 17.18 -1.20 19.74
CA GLU A 23 16.46 -2.33 19.12
C GLU A 23 14.99 -2.01 18.84
N THR A 24 14.69 -1.83 17.56
CA THR A 24 13.33 -1.84 17.07
C THR A 24 12.61 -3.08 17.61
N SER A 25 11.65 -2.88 18.51
CA SER A 25 11.06 -4.01 19.25
C SER A 25 10.49 -5.03 18.26
N PRO A 26 10.90 -6.32 18.34
CA PRO A 26 10.31 -7.42 17.58
C PRO A 26 8.77 -7.46 17.64
N ALA A 27 8.18 -6.82 18.67
CA ALA A 27 6.75 -6.62 18.80
C ALA A 27 6.13 -5.79 17.67
N VAL A 28 6.77 -4.70 17.20
CA VAL A 28 6.21 -3.82 16.15
C VAL A 28 6.20 -4.55 14.81
N GLU A 29 7.29 -5.24 14.46
CA GLU A 29 7.36 -6.08 13.26
C GLU A 29 6.34 -7.21 13.31
N GLY A 30 6.19 -7.86 14.47
CA GLY A 30 5.15 -8.86 14.70
C GLY A 30 3.74 -8.30 14.48
N ILE A 31 3.46 -7.07 14.95
CA ILE A 31 2.18 -6.38 14.74
C ILE A 31 1.96 -6.10 13.24
N ILE A 32 2.95 -5.57 12.54
CA ILE A 32 2.86 -5.31 11.09
C ILE A 32 2.57 -6.61 10.34
N ALA A 33 3.29 -7.70 10.65
CA ALA A 33 3.10 -9.01 10.03
C ALA A 33 1.69 -9.57 10.28
N LEU A 34 1.19 -9.48 11.51
CA LEU A 34 -0.16 -9.94 11.87
C LEU A 34 -1.25 -9.12 11.15
N LEU A 35 -1.10 -7.80 11.11
CA LEU A 35 -2.04 -6.93 10.40
C LEU A 35 -2.02 -7.21 8.90
N PHE A 36 -0.83 -7.34 8.30
CA PHE A 36 -0.66 -7.72 6.90
C PHE A 36 -1.35 -9.06 6.60
N LEU A 37 -1.10 -10.09 7.42
CA LEU A 37 -1.73 -11.40 7.26
C LEU A 37 -3.26 -11.30 7.37
N GLY A 38 -3.77 -10.55 8.35
CA GLY A 38 -5.20 -10.30 8.50
C GLY A 38 -5.81 -9.60 7.27
N THR A 39 -5.12 -8.58 6.74
CA THR A 39 -5.51 -7.88 5.52
C THR A 39 -5.53 -8.82 4.32
N LEU A 40 -4.51 -9.66 4.17
CA LEU A 40 -4.41 -10.64 3.09
C LEU A 40 -5.54 -11.67 3.16
N LEU A 41 -5.80 -12.25 4.34
CA LEU A 41 -6.86 -13.24 4.54
C LEU A 41 -8.25 -12.66 4.28
N LEU A 42 -8.54 -11.46 4.79
CA LEU A 42 -9.82 -10.80 4.51
C LEU A 42 -9.96 -10.43 3.03
N SER A 43 -8.88 -9.97 2.37
CA SER A 43 -8.91 -9.67 0.95
C SER A 43 -9.19 -10.92 0.12
N ALA A 44 -8.52 -12.04 0.43
CA ALA A 44 -8.78 -13.33 -0.20
C ALA A 44 -10.22 -13.82 0.03
N LEU A 45 -10.78 -13.62 1.23
CA LEU A 45 -12.18 -13.94 1.53
C LEU A 45 -13.14 -13.11 0.66
N VAL A 46 -12.91 -11.80 0.56
CA VAL A 46 -13.70 -10.89 -0.28
C VAL A 46 -13.61 -11.30 -1.76
N VAL A 47 -12.42 -11.61 -2.26
CA VAL A 47 -12.20 -12.13 -3.63
C VAL A 47 -12.95 -13.44 -3.85
N ARG A 48 -12.89 -14.39 -2.92
CA ARG A 48 -13.62 -15.66 -3.03
C ARG A 48 -15.13 -15.44 -3.15
N ARG A 49 -15.67 -14.40 -2.52
CA ARG A 49 -17.10 -14.06 -2.56
C ARG A 49 -17.51 -13.30 -3.83
N PHE A 50 -16.65 -12.41 -4.32
CA PHE A 50 -16.96 -11.55 -5.47
C PHE A 50 -16.32 -11.98 -6.79
N GLY A 51 -15.47 -12.99 -6.84
CA GLY A 51 -14.56 -13.28 -7.96
C GLY A 51 -15.23 -13.43 -9.33
N THR A 52 -16.49 -13.86 -9.36
CA THR A 52 -17.30 -14.00 -10.59
C THR A 52 -18.25 -12.82 -10.86
N SER A 53 -18.33 -11.86 -9.93
CA SER A 53 -19.18 -10.68 -10.02
C SER A 53 -18.48 -9.50 -10.69
N VAL A 54 -19.24 -8.43 -10.98
CA VAL A 54 -18.71 -7.14 -11.46
C VAL A 54 -17.75 -6.45 -10.48
N TYR A 55 -17.75 -6.86 -9.20
CA TYR A 55 -16.82 -6.39 -8.19
C TYR A 55 -15.58 -7.29 -8.04
N GLY A 56 -15.57 -8.46 -8.69
CA GLY A 56 -14.45 -9.42 -8.61
C GLY A 56 -13.15 -8.81 -9.11
N ALA A 57 -13.19 -8.16 -10.28
CA ALA A 57 -11.99 -7.58 -10.87
C ALA A 57 -11.33 -6.49 -10.01
N PRO A 58 -12.06 -5.47 -9.50
CA PRO A 58 -11.50 -4.54 -8.52
C PRO A 58 -10.82 -5.23 -7.32
N PHE A 59 -11.48 -6.17 -6.67
CA PHE A 59 -10.95 -6.81 -5.46
C PHE A 59 -9.77 -7.76 -5.74
N ILE A 60 -9.72 -8.40 -6.90
CA ILE A 60 -8.54 -9.20 -7.31
C ILE A 60 -7.32 -8.30 -7.53
N HIS A 61 -7.50 -7.14 -8.16
CA HIS A 61 -6.41 -6.17 -8.32
C HIS A 61 -5.98 -5.54 -6.99
N ILE A 62 -6.90 -5.31 -6.06
CA ILE A 62 -6.57 -4.90 -4.69
C ILE A 62 -5.77 -6.01 -3.98
N LEU A 63 -6.20 -7.26 -4.04
CA LEU A 63 -5.48 -8.40 -3.48
C LEU A 63 -4.06 -8.50 -4.05
N THR A 64 -3.93 -8.38 -5.37
CA THR A 64 -2.63 -8.39 -6.06
C THR A 64 -1.72 -7.28 -5.57
N GLY A 65 -2.24 -6.05 -5.41
CA GLY A 65 -1.47 -4.94 -4.85
C GLY A 65 -1.05 -5.17 -3.40
N ILE A 66 -1.92 -5.75 -2.56
CA ILE A 66 -1.57 -6.14 -1.17
C ILE A 66 -0.46 -7.19 -1.16
N ILE A 67 -0.53 -8.21 -2.01
CA ILE A 67 0.53 -9.22 -2.15
C ILE A 67 1.85 -8.54 -2.53
N LEU A 68 1.83 -7.64 -3.51
CA LEU A 68 3.02 -6.90 -3.95
C LEU A 68 3.63 -6.04 -2.83
N LEU A 69 2.81 -5.38 -2.00
CA LEU A 69 3.30 -4.71 -0.78
C LEU A 69 3.91 -5.69 0.22
N GLY A 70 3.34 -6.89 0.36
CA GLY A 70 3.93 -7.96 1.17
C GLY A 70 5.28 -8.46 0.65
N LEU A 71 5.48 -8.46 -0.67
CA LEU A 71 6.77 -8.84 -1.28
C LEU A 71 7.89 -7.84 -0.97
N ILE A 72 7.56 -6.58 -0.66
CA ILE A 72 8.55 -5.61 -0.15
C ILE A 72 9.10 -6.07 1.20
N GLN A 73 8.24 -6.58 2.09
CA GLN A 73 8.67 -7.13 3.38
C GLN A 73 9.54 -8.38 3.20
N LEU A 74 9.19 -9.21 2.21
CA LEU A 74 10.02 -10.36 1.84
C LEU A 74 11.38 -9.92 1.29
N LEU A 75 11.44 -8.87 0.47
CA LEU A 75 12.70 -8.29 -0.02
C LEU A 75 13.59 -7.89 1.16
N PHE A 76 13.07 -7.14 2.14
CA PHE A 76 13.82 -6.75 3.33
C PHE A 76 14.29 -7.96 4.16
N ALA A 77 13.45 -8.98 4.33
CA ALA A 77 13.84 -10.21 5.01
C ALA A 77 14.95 -10.99 4.28
N LEU A 78 15.01 -10.88 2.95
CA LEU A 78 16.02 -11.53 2.10
C LEU A 78 17.21 -10.61 1.76
N ALA A 79 17.24 -9.39 2.30
CA ALA A 79 18.14 -8.31 1.90
C ALA A 79 19.61 -8.51 2.25
N GLY A 80 19.94 -9.49 3.10
CA GLY A 80 21.29 -9.61 3.67
C GLY A 80 22.41 -9.52 2.63
N GLY A 81 23.26 -8.49 2.74
CA GLY A 81 24.37 -8.22 1.83
C GLY A 81 24.04 -7.37 0.59
N LEU A 82 22.85 -6.75 0.53
CA LEU A 82 22.51 -5.73 -0.46
C LEU A 82 22.89 -4.33 0.03
N ASP A 83 23.32 -3.47 -0.89
CA ASP A 83 23.52 -2.05 -0.65
C ASP A 83 22.18 -1.33 -0.39
N GLU A 84 22.20 -0.28 0.43
CA GLU A 84 21.02 0.51 0.77
C GLU A 84 20.35 1.11 -0.47
N SER A 85 21.14 1.58 -1.44
CA SER A 85 20.62 2.14 -2.69
C SER A 85 19.95 1.07 -3.54
N THR A 86 20.47 -0.17 -3.52
CA THR A 86 19.81 -1.32 -4.16
C THR A 86 18.48 -1.63 -3.51
N LEU A 87 18.41 -1.64 -2.18
CA LEU A 87 17.16 -1.83 -1.46
C LEU A 87 16.17 -0.73 -1.80
N MET A 88 16.61 0.53 -1.72
CA MET A 88 15.82 1.72 -2.05
C MET A 88 15.18 1.60 -3.44
N LEU A 89 15.98 1.33 -4.47
CA LEU A 89 15.48 1.16 -5.83
C LEU A 89 14.51 -0.03 -5.95
N TRP A 90 14.87 -1.20 -5.41
CA TRP A 90 14.06 -2.41 -5.59
C TRP A 90 12.71 -2.35 -4.89
N TRP A 91 12.66 -1.82 -3.66
CA TRP A 91 11.40 -1.73 -2.94
C TRP A 91 10.47 -0.72 -3.61
N HIS A 92 11.00 0.39 -4.13
CA HIS A 92 10.22 1.35 -4.92
C HIS A 92 9.66 0.74 -6.22
N LEU A 93 10.45 -0.08 -6.92
CA LEU A 93 9.96 -0.79 -8.11
C LEU A 93 8.79 -1.72 -7.76
N LEU A 94 8.90 -2.51 -6.68
CA LEU A 94 7.80 -3.34 -6.18
C LEU A 94 6.59 -2.49 -5.76
N PHE A 95 6.83 -1.35 -5.12
CA PHE A 95 5.78 -0.39 -4.74
C PHE A 95 5.05 0.15 -5.97
N TYR A 96 5.76 0.50 -7.06
CA TYR A 96 5.14 0.96 -8.30
C TYR A 96 4.30 -0.14 -8.98
N LEU A 97 4.73 -1.41 -8.90
CA LEU A 97 3.90 -2.53 -9.34
C LEU A 97 2.61 -2.62 -8.50
N ALA A 98 2.70 -2.46 -7.18
CA ALA A 98 1.54 -2.46 -6.28
C ALA A 98 0.58 -1.30 -6.62
N MET A 99 1.10 -0.09 -6.80
CA MET A 99 0.31 1.09 -7.20
C MET A 99 -0.34 0.90 -8.57
N SER A 100 0.34 0.25 -9.52
CA SER A 100 -0.22 -0.09 -10.83
C SER A 100 -1.39 -1.06 -10.73
N SER A 101 -1.30 -2.04 -9.81
CA SER A 101 -2.41 -2.93 -9.48
C SER A 101 -3.60 -2.17 -8.88
N PHE A 102 -3.33 -1.27 -7.93
CA PHE A 102 -4.37 -0.41 -7.34
C PHE A 102 -5.02 0.52 -8.36
N LEU A 103 -4.24 1.08 -9.30
CA LEU A 103 -4.74 1.87 -10.41
C LEU A 103 -5.69 1.04 -11.30
N ALA A 104 -5.33 -0.20 -11.61
CA ALA A 104 -6.20 -1.12 -12.35
C ALA A 104 -7.52 -1.37 -11.60
N ALA A 105 -7.47 -1.56 -10.27
CA ALA A 105 -8.67 -1.69 -9.45
C ALA A 105 -9.58 -0.46 -9.55
N LEU A 106 -9.02 0.75 -9.40
CA LEU A 106 -9.79 2.00 -9.51
C LEU A 106 -10.39 2.21 -10.90
N ASN A 107 -9.64 1.86 -11.96
CA ASN A 107 -10.14 1.92 -13.33
C ASN A 107 -11.31 0.94 -13.55
N ARG A 108 -11.25 -0.26 -12.95
CA ARG A 108 -12.34 -1.23 -12.98
C ARG A 108 -13.58 -0.74 -12.25
N ILE A 109 -13.43 -0.17 -11.05
CA ILE A 109 -14.56 0.45 -10.32
C ILE A 109 -15.23 1.53 -11.18
N ARG A 110 -14.43 2.41 -11.80
CA ARG A 110 -14.95 3.47 -12.68
C ARG A 110 -15.63 2.93 -13.94
N SER A 111 -15.18 1.80 -14.48
CA SER A 111 -15.82 1.15 -15.62
C SER A 111 -17.21 0.63 -15.26
N THR A 112 -17.33 -0.02 -14.10
CA THR A 112 -18.60 -0.50 -13.57
C THR A 112 -19.59 0.66 -13.36
N GLU A 113 -19.14 1.80 -12.83
CA GLU A 113 -19.96 3.01 -12.66
C GLU A 113 -20.55 3.52 -13.98
N ARG A 114 -19.81 3.37 -15.09
CA ARG A 114 -20.26 3.80 -16.43
C ARG A 114 -21.23 2.83 -17.09
N GLY A 115 -21.73 1.83 -16.35
CA GLY A 115 -22.63 0.81 -16.89
C GLY A 115 -21.94 -0.17 -17.83
N ILE A 116 -20.61 -0.34 -17.71
CA ILE A 116 -19.84 -1.35 -18.43
C ILE A 116 -19.46 -2.46 -17.43
N PRO A 117 -20.39 -3.37 -17.08
CA PRO A 117 -20.16 -4.45 -16.14
C PRO A 117 -19.24 -5.49 -16.79
N GLU A 118 -17.93 -5.32 -16.61
CA GLU A 118 -16.94 -6.32 -16.97
C GLU A 118 -16.52 -7.09 -15.73
N GLY A 119 -16.81 -8.39 -15.71
CA GLY A 119 -16.21 -9.31 -14.74
C GLY A 119 -14.70 -9.46 -14.98
N PHE A 120 -14.07 -10.31 -14.17
CA PHE A 120 -12.65 -10.62 -14.35
C PHE A 120 -12.40 -11.35 -15.67
N GLY A 121 -11.59 -10.77 -16.56
CA GLY A 121 -11.37 -11.28 -17.91
C GLY A 121 -9.91 -11.53 -18.25
N THR A 122 -9.65 -11.93 -19.51
CA THR A 122 -8.30 -12.24 -20.01
C THR A 122 -7.32 -11.08 -19.82
N ARG A 123 -7.76 -9.84 -20.00
CA ARG A 123 -6.91 -8.65 -19.78
C ARG A 123 -6.46 -8.53 -18.33
N ASP A 124 -7.32 -8.86 -17.38
CA ASP A 124 -6.97 -8.83 -15.96
C ASP A 124 -6.01 -9.96 -15.58
N TRP A 125 -6.23 -11.16 -16.11
CA TRP A 125 -5.28 -12.28 -15.98
C TRP A 125 -3.90 -11.93 -16.50
N LEU A 126 -3.84 -11.33 -17.69
CA LEU A 126 -2.59 -10.99 -18.34
C LEU A 126 -1.85 -9.88 -17.59
N LEU A 127 -2.58 -8.87 -17.10
CA LEU A 127 -2.00 -7.83 -16.25
C LEU A 127 -1.49 -8.41 -14.93
N MET A 128 -2.31 -9.17 -14.20
CA MET A 128 -1.92 -9.77 -12.92
C MET A 128 -0.71 -10.70 -13.09
N GLY A 129 -0.72 -11.55 -14.12
CA GLY A 129 0.40 -12.43 -14.45
C GLY A 129 1.66 -11.64 -14.76
N THR A 130 1.57 -10.57 -15.56
CA THR A 130 2.71 -9.70 -15.87
C THR A 130 3.28 -9.04 -14.62
N LEU A 131 2.43 -8.50 -13.74
CA LEU A 131 2.86 -7.85 -12.49
C LEU A 131 3.56 -8.85 -11.55
N LEU A 132 3.00 -10.06 -11.39
CA LEU A 132 3.58 -11.09 -10.53
C LEU A 132 4.90 -11.65 -11.10
N VAL A 133 4.99 -11.84 -12.41
CA VAL A 133 6.23 -12.24 -13.08
C VAL A 133 7.28 -11.14 -12.92
N ALA A 134 6.92 -9.87 -13.16
CA ALA A 134 7.82 -8.74 -12.97
C ALA A 134 8.33 -8.65 -11.52
N ALA A 135 7.44 -8.79 -10.53
CA ALA A 135 7.83 -8.80 -9.12
C ALA A 135 8.77 -9.97 -8.79
N THR A 136 8.51 -11.16 -9.32
CA THR A 136 9.39 -12.33 -9.14
C THR A 136 10.77 -12.07 -9.75
N VAL A 137 10.83 -11.52 -10.96
CA VAL A 137 12.08 -11.15 -11.62
C VAL A 137 12.85 -10.12 -10.80
N LEU A 138 12.18 -9.09 -10.27
CA LEU A 138 12.81 -8.09 -9.39
C LEU A 138 13.43 -8.77 -8.16
N LEU A 139 12.68 -9.61 -7.45
CA LEU A 139 13.19 -10.31 -6.26
C LEU A 139 14.42 -11.18 -6.57
N LEU A 140 14.41 -11.91 -7.69
CA LEU A 140 15.52 -12.78 -8.08
C LEU A 140 16.75 -12.00 -8.54
N LEU A 141 16.56 -10.83 -9.16
CA LEU A 141 17.65 -10.04 -9.73
C LEU A 141 18.28 -9.05 -8.74
N ALA A 142 17.70 -8.81 -7.56
CA ALA A 142 18.21 -7.83 -6.59
C ALA A 142 19.71 -8.02 -6.29
N ARG A 143 20.11 -9.25 -5.94
CA ARG A 143 21.52 -9.59 -5.64
C ARG A 143 22.41 -9.51 -6.88
N ALA A 144 21.93 -9.99 -8.01
CA ALA A 144 22.71 -10.00 -9.25
C ALA A 144 22.97 -8.59 -9.78
N ALA A 145 22.02 -7.67 -9.59
CA ALA A 145 22.11 -6.29 -10.01
C ALA A 145 22.78 -5.38 -8.97
N ASN A 146 22.99 -5.85 -7.73
CA ASN A 146 23.55 -5.04 -6.64
C ASN A 146 24.84 -4.27 -7.03
N PRO A 147 25.87 -4.92 -7.62
CA PRO A 147 27.10 -4.19 -7.98
C PRO A 147 26.88 -3.12 -9.05
N TRP A 148 25.91 -3.36 -9.95
CA TRP A 148 25.56 -2.38 -10.96
C TRP A 148 24.91 -1.16 -10.30
N VAL A 149 23.91 -1.34 -9.44
CA VAL A 149 23.22 -0.24 -8.76
C VAL A 149 24.17 0.58 -7.88
N GLU A 150 24.95 -0.11 -7.04
CA GLU A 150 25.94 0.50 -6.14
C GLU A 150 26.95 1.38 -6.90
N SER A 151 27.26 1.04 -8.16
CA SER A 151 28.21 1.80 -8.97
C SER A 151 27.71 3.14 -9.51
N TRP A 152 26.38 3.36 -9.60
CA TRP A 152 25.84 4.54 -10.26
C TRP A 152 24.74 5.27 -9.50
N LEU A 153 24.01 4.59 -8.60
CA LEU A 153 22.86 5.16 -7.94
C LEU A 153 23.22 6.04 -6.73
N PRO A 154 24.15 5.65 -5.84
CA PRO A 154 24.57 6.53 -4.74
C PRO A 154 25.04 7.88 -5.28
N ASP A 155 24.62 8.97 -4.65
CA ASP A 155 25.01 10.35 -5.02
C ASP A 155 24.58 10.80 -6.43
N SER A 156 23.81 9.99 -7.15
CA SER A 156 23.26 10.35 -8.45
C SER A 156 22.23 11.47 -8.35
N LEU A 157 21.87 12.07 -9.48
CA LEU A 157 20.77 13.04 -9.53
C LEU A 157 19.44 12.42 -9.05
N ALA A 158 19.19 11.15 -9.36
CA ALA A 158 17.97 10.46 -8.95
C ALA A 158 17.90 10.30 -7.42
N ASP A 159 19.02 9.95 -6.81
CA ASP A 159 19.18 9.81 -5.35
C ASP A 159 19.05 11.18 -4.65
N ARG A 160 19.87 12.17 -5.04
CA ARG A 160 19.88 13.51 -4.44
C ARG A 160 18.56 14.28 -4.60
N SER A 161 17.85 14.07 -5.70
CA SER A 161 16.55 14.72 -5.90
C SER A 161 15.41 14.02 -5.14
N GLY A 162 15.64 12.82 -4.59
CA GLY A 162 14.60 12.00 -4.00
C GLY A 162 13.57 11.53 -5.02
N LEU A 163 14.00 11.24 -6.25
CA LEU A 163 13.10 10.94 -7.36
C LEU A 163 12.16 9.78 -7.03
N PHE A 164 12.67 8.72 -6.40
CA PHE A 164 11.89 7.53 -6.10
C PHE A 164 10.79 7.81 -5.07
N HIS A 165 11.13 8.48 -3.97
CA HIS A 165 10.19 8.94 -2.95
C HIS A 165 9.16 9.91 -3.56
N PHE A 166 9.59 10.87 -4.38
CA PHE A 166 8.69 11.82 -5.03
C PHE A 166 7.67 11.13 -5.95
N LEU A 167 8.11 10.18 -6.77
CA LEU A 167 7.22 9.41 -7.66
C LEU A 167 6.24 8.57 -6.85
N ALA A 168 6.70 7.92 -5.77
CA ALA A 168 5.85 7.10 -4.92
C ALA A 168 4.81 7.94 -4.15
N PHE A 169 5.22 9.06 -3.57
CA PHE A 169 4.34 10.07 -2.98
C PHE A 169 3.26 10.51 -3.98
N THR A 170 3.67 10.88 -5.18
CA THR A 170 2.76 11.36 -6.22
C THR A 170 1.78 10.26 -6.64
N PHE A 171 2.25 9.02 -6.84
CA PHE A 171 1.37 7.94 -7.26
C PHE A 171 0.34 7.59 -6.21
N ALA A 172 0.78 7.39 -4.96
CA ALA A 172 -0.12 7.09 -3.85
C ALA A 172 -1.12 8.22 -3.60
N GLY A 173 -0.65 9.49 -3.67
CA GLY A 173 -1.48 10.68 -3.56
C GLY A 173 -2.56 10.76 -4.65
N VAL A 174 -2.19 10.55 -5.91
CA VAL A 174 -3.14 10.54 -7.04
C VAL A 174 -4.18 9.45 -6.87
N LEU A 175 -3.79 8.23 -6.47
CA LEU A 175 -4.74 7.14 -6.24
C LEU A 175 -5.67 7.44 -5.06
N ALA A 176 -5.16 8.00 -3.97
CA ALA A 176 -5.97 8.45 -2.84
C ALA A 176 -7.00 9.50 -3.27
N SER A 177 -6.57 10.54 -4.00
CA SER A 177 -7.46 11.58 -4.52
C SER A 177 -8.53 11.00 -5.44
N ARG A 178 -8.17 10.05 -6.32
CA ARG A 178 -9.15 9.36 -7.19
C ARG A 178 -10.16 8.58 -6.38
N MET A 179 -9.74 7.82 -5.37
CA MET A 179 -10.67 7.05 -4.53
C MET A 179 -11.63 7.95 -3.73
N LEU A 180 -11.12 9.06 -3.18
CA LEU A 180 -11.94 10.06 -2.51
C LEU A 180 -12.92 10.73 -3.48
N TRP A 181 -12.47 11.08 -4.69
CA TRP A 181 -13.33 11.68 -5.71
C TRP A 181 -14.48 10.74 -6.09
N MET A 182 -14.19 9.45 -6.34
CA MET A 182 -15.19 8.44 -6.68
C MET A 182 -16.21 8.27 -5.53
N ARG A 183 -15.74 8.30 -4.28
CA ARG A 183 -16.62 8.27 -3.10
C ARG A 183 -17.51 9.51 -2.95
N LEU A 184 -17.09 10.67 -3.45
CA LEU A 184 -17.87 11.92 -3.35
C LEU A 184 -18.91 12.03 -4.48
N HIS A 185 -18.62 11.51 -5.67
CA HIS A 185 -19.48 11.61 -6.87
C HIS A 185 -20.27 10.31 -7.09
N ARG A 186 -21.01 9.94 -6.04
CA ARG A 186 -21.46 8.58 -5.64
C ARG A 186 -22.30 7.75 -6.60
N ASP A 187 -22.64 8.20 -7.78
CA ASP A 187 -23.89 7.73 -8.39
C ASP A 187 -23.95 6.20 -8.59
N HIS A 188 -22.82 5.49 -8.81
CA HIS A 188 -22.84 4.06 -9.17
C HIS A 188 -21.72 3.16 -8.59
N THR A 189 -21.04 3.53 -7.48
CA THR A 189 -19.88 2.75 -6.97
C THR A 189 -20.24 1.36 -6.41
N GLY A 190 -21.48 1.15 -5.99
CA GLY A 190 -21.93 -0.11 -5.38
C GLY A 190 -21.52 -0.26 -3.92
N ALA A 191 -22.43 -0.78 -3.09
CA ALA A 191 -22.26 -0.85 -1.63
C ALA A 191 -20.93 -1.51 -1.15
N PRO A 192 -20.40 -2.57 -1.80
CA PRO A 192 -19.11 -3.15 -1.41
C PRO A 192 -17.93 -2.18 -1.59
N VAL A 193 -17.89 -1.42 -2.68
CA VAL A 193 -16.81 -0.46 -2.93
C VAL A 193 -16.90 0.71 -1.95
N GLU A 194 -18.10 1.21 -1.67
CA GLU A 194 -18.30 2.30 -0.70
C GLU A 194 -17.85 1.93 0.71
N ALA A 195 -18.09 0.67 1.11
CA ALA A 195 -17.67 0.14 2.40
C ALA A 195 -16.14 0.09 2.52
N PHE A 196 -15.44 -0.26 1.44
CA PHE A 196 -13.98 -0.32 1.37
C PHE A 196 -13.32 1.07 1.24
N ALA A 197 -13.99 2.02 0.59
CA ALA A 197 -13.39 3.25 0.06
C ALA A 197 -12.57 4.07 1.05
N MET A 198 -13.08 4.30 2.26
CA MET A 198 -12.34 5.10 3.25
C MET A 198 -11.12 4.39 3.80
N GLY A 199 -11.21 3.07 4.00
CA GLY A 199 -10.07 2.29 4.46
C GLY A 199 -8.96 2.30 3.42
N PHE A 200 -9.33 2.11 2.15
CA PHE A 200 -8.38 2.16 1.04
C PHE A 200 -7.78 3.55 0.82
N ALA A 201 -8.60 4.60 0.78
CA ALA A 201 -8.10 5.97 0.66
C ALA A 201 -7.20 6.35 1.84
N GLY A 202 -7.56 5.97 3.07
CA GLY A 202 -6.74 6.17 4.26
C GLY A 202 -5.38 5.50 4.14
N ALA A 203 -5.34 4.24 3.70
CA ALA A 203 -4.10 3.51 3.45
C ALA A 203 -3.22 4.20 2.40
N LEU A 204 -3.81 4.64 1.27
CA LEU A 204 -3.07 5.35 0.22
C LEU A 204 -2.54 6.72 0.68
N ILE A 205 -3.28 7.45 1.51
CA ILE A 205 -2.81 8.70 2.12
C ILE A 205 -1.62 8.45 3.04
N LEU A 206 -1.69 7.40 3.87
CA LEU A 206 -0.60 7.04 4.77
C LEU A 206 0.64 6.58 3.99
N LEU A 207 0.47 5.81 2.92
CA LEU A 207 1.57 5.46 2.02
C LEU A 207 2.18 6.71 1.36
N ALA A 208 1.35 7.65 0.88
CA ALA A 208 1.87 8.92 0.35
C ALA A 208 2.63 9.70 1.42
N PHE A 209 2.13 9.71 2.66
CA PHE A 209 2.76 10.40 3.77
C PHE A 209 4.11 9.80 4.16
N ILE A 210 4.27 8.45 4.16
CA ILE A 210 5.58 7.79 4.34
C ILE A 210 6.60 8.35 3.37
N HIS A 211 6.28 8.35 2.08
CA HIS A 211 7.25 8.78 1.07
C HIS A 211 7.49 10.29 1.10
N LEU A 212 6.51 11.09 1.51
CA LEU A 212 6.74 12.52 1.76
C LEU A 212 7.67 12.72 2.97
N TRP A 213 7.52 11.90 4.00
CA TRP A 213 8.39 11.92 5.18
C TRP A 213 9.83 11.60 4.78
N GLU A 214 10.07 10.45 4.11
CA GLU A 214 11.38 10.04 3.58
C GLU A 214 11.99 11.11 2.65
N LEU A 215 11.17 11.72 1.78
CA LEU A 215 11.62 12.80 0.90
C LEU A 215 12.13 14.02 1.69
N LEU A 216 11.45 14.38 2.78
CA LEU A 216 11.82 15.53 3.62
C LEU A 216 13.02 15.24 4.52
N THR A 217 13.19 14.00 4.99
CA THR A 217 14.22 13.62 5.97
C THR A 217 15.48 13.04 5.33
N GLU A 218 15.36 12.17 4.34
CA GLU A 218 16.48 11.45 3.74
C GLU A 218 17.03 12.16 2.49
N SER A 219 16.14 12.52 1.56
CA SER A 219 16.55 13.06 0.26
C SER A 219 16.82 14.56 0.30
N TRP A 220 15.80 15.37 0.64
CA TRP A 220 15.92 16.83 0.64
C TRP A 220 16.54 17.37 1.92
N LYS A 221 16.57 16.55 2.99
CA LYS A 221 17.17 16.88 4.28
C LYS A 221 16.69 18.25 4.82
N VAL A 222 15.41 18.54 4.59
CA VAL A 222 14.75 19.75 5.11
C VAL A 222 14.43 19.58 6.59
N ILE A 223 14.22 18.33 7.03
CA ILE A 223 14.04 17.94 8.42
C ILE A 223 15.21 17.05 8.81
N MET A 224 16.06 17.51 9.73
CA MET A 224 17.24 16.78 10.19
C MET A 224 16.90 15.98 11.46
N VAL A 225 16.77 14.67 11.32
CA VAL A 225 16.55 13.71 12.41
C VAL A 225 17.45 12.49 12.23
N SER A 226 17.68 11.70 13.28
CA SER A 226 18.44 10.46 13.17
C SER A 226 17.69 9.43 12.32
N GLY A 227 18.43 8.54 11.64
CA GLY A 227 17.84 7.44 10.85
C GLY A 227 16.89 6.56 11.67
N GLU A 228 17.20 6.34 12.94
CA GLU A 228 16.33 5.60 13.88
C GLU A 228 14.94 6.22 14.04
N VAL A 229 14.87 7.56 14.08
CA VAL A 229 13.59 8.28 14.19
C VAL A 229 12.82 8.20 12.88
N ILE A 230 13.52 8.24 11.75
CA ILE A 230 12.93 8.09 10.42
C ILE A 230 12.28 6.71 10.31
N GLU A 231 13.03 5.65 10.61
CA GLU A 231 12.58 4.26 10.55
C GLU A 231 11.44 3.97 11.54
N ALA A 232 11.52 4.50 12.77
CA ALA A 232 10.45 4.34 13.75
C ALA A 232 9.14 4.98 13.27
N ALA A 233 9.20 6.15 12.66
CA ALA A 233 8.03 6.82 12.10
C ALA A 233 7.41 6.00 10.95
N GLU A 234 8.23 5.47 10.03
CA GLU A 234 7.78 4.62 8.94
C GLU A 234 7.04 3.37 9.45
N ARG A 235 7.61 2.66 10.42
CA ARG A 235 7.00 1.46 11.03
C ARG A 235 5.62 1.77 11.62
N VAL A 236 5.47 2.88 12.33
CA VAL A 236 4.18 3.32 12.88
C VAL A 236 3.18 3.63 11.78
N ILE A 237 3.62 4.28 10.69
CA ILE A 237 2.72 4.59 9.58
C ILE A 237 2.30 3.30 8.84
N TRP A 238 3.20 2.32 8.67
CA TRP A 238 2.89 0.99 8.11
C TRP A 238 1.81 0.25 8.92
N VAL A 239 1.87 0.30 10.26
CA VAL A 239 0.79 -0.20 11.13
C VAL A 239 -0.54 0.47 10.77
N GLY A 240 -0.53 1.79 10.61
CA GLY A 240 -1.71 2.56 10.18
C GLY A 240 -2.24 2.15 8.81
N VAL A 241 -1.36 1.90 7.83
CA VAL A 241 -1.70 1.46 6.47
C VAL A 241 -2.48 0.14 6.52
N PHE A 242 -1.93 -0.89 7.17
CA PHE A 242 -2.58 -2.20 7.23
C PHE A 242 -3.85 -2.17 8.06
N LEU A 243 -3.88 -1.40 9.15
CA LEU A 243 -5.10 -1.21 9.94
C LEU A 243 -6.22 -0.57 9.10
N ALA A 244 -5.91 0.47 8.31
CA ALA A 244 -6.90 1.13 7.45
C ALA A 244 -7.45 0.17 6.38
N LEU A 245 -6.59 -0.63 5.74
CA LEU A 245 -7.00 -1.68 4.81
C LEU A 245 -7.88 -2.74 5.48
N LEU A 246 -7.46 -3.23 6.65
CA LEU A 246 -8.16 -4.25 7.42
C LEU A 246 -9.57 -3.78 7.81
N VAL A 247 -9.71 -2.56 8.34
CA VAL A 247 -11.01 -1.98 8.68
C VAL A 247 -11.89 -1.83 7.44
N GLY A 248 -11.31 -1.39 6.31
CA GLY A 248 -12.02 -1.30 5.04
C GLY A 248 -12.57 -2.67 4.60
N LEU A 249 -11.73 -3.70 4.57
CA LEU A 249 -12.12 -5.06 4.18
C LEU A 249 -13.14 -5.68 5.14
N ALA A 250 -12.97 -5.48 6.46
CA ALA A 250 -13.90 -5.97 7.46
C ALA A 250 -15.32 -5.40 7.24
N ARG A 251 -15.43 -4.12 6.86
CA ARG A 251 -16.73 -3.50 6.53
C ARG A 251 -17.38 -4.15 5.31
N VAL A 252 -16.59 -4.51 4.29
CA VAL A 252 -17.09 -5.25 3.13
C VAL A 252 -17.62 -6.62 3.55
N THR A 253 -16.89 -7.35 4.40
CA THR A 253 -17.29 -8.67 4.90
C THR A 253 -18.56 -8.62 5.74
N VAL A 254 -18.72 -7.61 6.61
CA VAL A 254 -19.96 -7.42 7.39
C VAL A 254 -21.15 -7.06 6.50
N LEU A 255 -20.92 -6.26 5.46
CA LEU A 255 -21.98 -5.97 4.48
C LEU A 255 -22.42 -7.26 3.77
N LEU A 256 -21.46 -8.12 3.39
CA LEU A 256 -21.74 -9.40 2.74
C LEU A 256 -22.57 -10.33 3.61
N SER A 257 -22.25 -10.49 4.90
CA SER A 257 -23.03 -11.36 5.78
C SER A 257 -24.49 -10.91 5.89
N ARG A 258 -24.70 -9.60 6.04
CA ARG A 258 -26.06 -9.01 6.13
C ARG A 258 -26.89 -9.15 4.86
N ILE A 259 -26.26 -9.29 3.69
CA ILE A 259 -26.99 -9.54 2.44
C ILE A 259 -27.44 -11.00 2.39
N LEU A 260 -26.59 -11.93 2.84
CA LEU A 260 -26.90 -13.36 2.86
C LEU A 260 -28.00 -13.67 3.89
N ASP A 261 -27.92 -13.09 5.09
CA ASP A 261 -28.93 -13.27 6.15
C ASP A 261 -30.33 -12.76 5.78
N LYS A 262 -30.46 -11.96 4.70
CA LYS A 262 -31.74 -11.44 4.19
C LYS A 262 -32.34 -12.29 3.06
N GLN A 263 -31.64 -13.32 2.62
CA GLN A 263 -32.10 -14.24 1.57
C GLN A 263 -32.59 -15.60 2.12
N GLU A 264 -32.50 -15.79 3.43
CA GLU A 264 -33.10 -16.90 4.20
C GLU A 264 -34.40 -16.44 4.87
#